data_AF-F5RN49-F1
#
_entry.id   AF-F5RN49-F1
#
_cell.length_a   1.000
_cell.length_b   1.000
_cell.length_c   1.000
_cell.angle_alpha   90.00
_cell.angle_beta   90.00
_cell.angle_gamma   90.00
#
_symmetry.space_group_name_H-M   'P 1'
#
loop_
_entity.id
_entity.type
_entity.pdbx_description
1 polymer ?
#
loop_
_entity_poly.entity_id
_entity_poly.type
_entity_poly.pdbx_seq_one_letter_code
_entity_poly.pdbx_strand_id
1 'polypeptide(L)'
;MVPLQNISKRAITMDYAYSTTMEAVRKSGKHFTLDERGQIQALHREGFSLRAIAARVGCSHTAIHYEITRGTPERRSARGRSPQYTAKRGQQAYLAHRKNSKRPYKVDGEVCAPFLRWMTEKIRKDKWSIDMCVGDARANKRFDEEGIPCTKTLYNMLWAGRIPLTPFDVPQALGRKCKRKRN
;
A
#
# COMPACT_ATOMS: atom_id res chain seq x y z
N MET A 1 34.70 79.19 -7.97
CA MET A 1 34.55 78.16 -9.01
C MET A 1 34.87 76.82 -8.36
N VAL A 2 33.85 76.08 -7.91
CA VAL A 2 33.98 74.73 -7.32
C VAL A 2 32.86 73.89 -7.96
N PRO A 3 33.17 72.83 -8.73
CA PRO A 3 32.14 72.06 -9.41
C PRO A 3 31.44 71.10 -8.44
N LEU A 4 30.11 71.07 -8.54
CA LEU A 4 29.23 70.11 -7.87
C LEU A 4 29.56 68.69 -8.34
N GLN A 5 29.97 67.84 -7.42
CA GLN A 5 30.20 66.41 -7.68
C GLN A 5 28.86 65.71 -7.90
N ASN A 6 28.71 65.14 -9.09
CA ASN A 6 27.54 64.43 -9.57
C ASN A 6 27.50 63.02 -8.92
N ILE A 7 26.64 62.84 -7.91
CA ILE A 7 26.48 61.54 -7.24
C ILE A 7 25.64 60.64 -8.15
N SER A 8 26.34 59.86 -8.98
CA SER A 8 25.76 58.72 -9.69
C SER A 8 25.27 57.68 -8.68
N LYS A 9 23.97 57.70 -8.40
CA LYS A 9 23.29 56.65 -7.63
C LYS A 9 23.26 55.39 -8.51
N ARG A 10 24.21 54.48 -8.29
CA ARG A 10 24.14 53.11 -8.81
C ARG A 10 22.90 52.43 -8.22
N ALA A 11 21.91 52.17 -9.06
CA ALA A 11 20.77 51.33 -8.71
C ALA A 11 21.26 49.89 -8.54
N ILE A 12 21.11 49.34 -7.34
CA ILE A 12 21.35 47.92 -7.06
C ILE A 12 20.09 47.19 -7.53
N THR A 13 20.13 46.55 -8.70
CA THR A 13 19.09 45.60 -9.11
C THR A 13 19.27 44.33 -8.30
N MET A 14 18.26 43.99 -7.50
CA MET A 14 18.15 42.73 -6.79
C MET A 14 17.23 41.80 -7.58
N ASP A 15 17.79 41.16 -8.59
CA ASP A 15 17.13 40.14 -9.42
C ASP A 15 17.15 38.78 -8.70
N TYR A 16 16.54 38.71 -7.52
CA TYR A 16 16.22 37.44 -6.89
C TYR A 16 14.90 36.93 -7.45
N ALA A 17 14.97 36.00 -8.40
CA ALA A 17 13.81 35.21 -8.80
C ALA A 17 13.44 34.25 -7.64
N TYR A 18 12.63 34.73 -6.69
CA TYR A 18 11.98 33.88 -5.68
C TYR A 18 10.87 33.07 -6.36
N SER A 19 11.24 32.12 -7.22
CA SER A 19 10.29 31.13 -7.74
C SER A 19 9.75 30.33 -6.55
N THR A 20 8.56 30.69 -6.08
CA THR A 20 7.88 30.07 -4.93
C THR A 20 7.16 28.78 -5.34
N THR A 21 7.19 28.43 -6.61
CA THR A 21 6.91 27.08 -7.11
C THR A 21 8.03 26.15 -6.65
N MET A 22 7.93 25.66 -5.42
CA MET A 22 8.68 24.48 -5.01
C MET A 22 8.34 23.38 -6.02
N GLU A 23 9.29 23.03 -6.90
CA GLU A 23 9.20 21.79 -7.65
C GLU A 23 8.93 20.70 -6.62
N ALA A 24 7.81 20.00 -6.75
CA ALA A 24 7.39 19.00 -5.80
C ALA A 24 8.39 17.83 -5.86
N VAL A 25 9.49 17.93 -5.11
CA VAL A 25 10.53 16.92 -5.08
C VAL A 25 9.89 15.63 -4.58
N ARG A 26 9.96 14.60 -5.43
CA ARG A 26 9.41 13.29 -5.13
C ARG A 26 10.03 12.75 -3.84
N LYS A 27 9.19 12.42 -2.86
CA LYS A 27 9.67 11.82 -1.60
C LYS A 27 10.23 10.42 -1.86
N SER A 28 11.47 10.19 -1.45
CA SER A 28 12.11 8.87 -1.52
C SER A 28 11.29 7.82 -0.75
N GLY A 29 11.35 6.56 -1.22
CA GLY A 29 10.64 5.43 -0.62
C GLY A 29 9.15 5.30 -1.00
N LYS A 30 8.56 6.27 -1.72
CA LYS A 30 7.19 6.14 -2.22
C LYS A 30 7.13 5.36 -3.54
N HIS A 31 6.10 4.54 -3.71
CA HIS A 31 5.79 3.88 -4.97
C HIS A 31 5.27 4.89 -5.99
N PHE A 32 5.45 4.59 -7.28
CA PHE A 32 4.93 5.46 -8.33
C PHE A 32 3.41 5.63 -8.22
N THR A 33 2.91 6.85 -8.40
CA THR A 33 1.47 7.08 -8.59
C THR A 33 1.07 6.81 -10.03
N LEU A 34 -0.24 6.82 -10.32
CA LEU A 34 -0.71 6.67 -11.71
C LEU A 34 -0.22 7.84 -12.59
N ASP A 35 -0.17 9.04 -12.03
CA ASP A 35 0.25 10.26 -12.73
C ASP A 35 1.76 10.21 -13.07
N GLU A 36 2.59 9.82 -12.09
CA GLU A 36 4.03 9.61 -12.31
C GLU A 36 4.27 8.53 -13.38
N ARG A 37 3.49 7.44 -13.37
CA ARG A 37 3.56 6.40 -14.41
C ARG A 37 3.15 6.94 -15.79
N GLY A 38 2.16 7.83 -15.85
CA GLY A 38 1.72 8.51 -17.06
C GLY A 38 2.80 9.43 -17.64
N GLN A 39 3.49 10.18 -16.77
CA GLN A 39 4.63 11.02 -17.15
C GLN A 39 5.77 10.16 -17.73
N ILE A 40 6.12 9.05 -17.08
CA ILE A 40 7.10 8.08 -17.60
C ILE A 40 6.66 7.55 -18.97
N GLN A 41 5.38 7.25 -19.15
CA GLN A 41 4.85 6.75 -20.41
C GLN A 41 4.98 7.76 -21.55
N ALA A 42 4.71 9.05 -21.30
CA ALA A 42 4.88 10.10 -22.30
C ALA A 42 6.35 10.25 -22.71
N LEU A 43 7.24 10.43 -21.73
CA LEU A 43 8.67 10.61 -21.99
C LEU A 43 9.31 9.39 -22.67
N HIS A 44 8.88 8.18 -22.31
CA HIS A 44 9.36 6.96 -22.96
C HIS A 44 8.91 6.85 -24.43
N ARG A 45 7.72 7.37 -24.76
CA ARG A 45 7.22 7.43 -26.16
C ARG A 45 7.95 8.48 -26.99
N GLU A 46 8.36 9.56 -26.35
CA GLU A 46 9.20 10.61 -26.95
C GLU A 46 10.65 10.15 -27.20
N GLY A 47 11.04 8.95 -26.73
CA GLY A 47 12.36 8.36 -26.99
C GLY A 47 13.45 8.82 -26.03
N PHE A 48 13.10 9.45 -24.91
CA PHE A 48 14.07 9.84 -23.89
C PHE A 48 14.78 8.62 -23.28
N SER A 49 16.07 8.77 -22.98
CA SER A 49 16.83 7.74 -22.27
C SER A 49 16.31 7.56 -20.84
N LEU A 50 16.47 6.35 -20.28
CA LEU A 50 16.02 6.04 -18.92
C LEU A 50 16.59 7.01 -17.87
N ARG A 51 17.82 7.48 -18.07
CA ARG A 51 18.47 8.46 -17.19
C ARG A 51 17.84 9.86 -17.30
N ALA A 52 17.48 10.29 -18.51
CA ALA A 52 16.80 11.57 -18.72
C ALA A 52 15.40 11.56 -18.09
N ILE A 53 14.66 10.45 -18.24
CA ILE A 53 13.36 10.26 -17.59
C ILE A 53 13.52 10.31 -16.06
N ALA A 54 14.58 9.70 -15.52
CA ALA A 54 14.89 9.66 -14.10
C ALA A 54 15.13 11.05 -13.50
N ALA A 55 15.93 11.86 -14.19
CA ALA A 55 16.20 13.23 -13.81
C ALA A 55 14.92 14.06 -13.78
N ARG A 56 14.03 13.89 -14.77
CA ARG A 56 12.78 14.67 -14.88
C ARG A 56 11.69 14.26 -13.89
N VAL A 57 11.63 12.97 -13.54
CA VAL A 57 10.67 12.44 -12.54
C VAL A 57 11.22 12.57 -11.11
N GLY A 58 12.52 12.79 -10.94
CA GLY A 58 13.17 12.87 -9.64
C GLY A 58 13.33 11.50 -8.95
N CYS A 59 13.74 10.47 -9.70
CA CYS A 59 13.97 9.12 -9.18
C CYS A 59 15.26 8.48 -9.74
N SER A 60 15.60 7.26 -9.31
CA SER A 60 16.74 6.55 -9.88
C SER A 60 16.41 5.94 -11.24
N HIS A 61 17.38 5.89 -12.15
CA HIS A 61 17.20 5.25 -13.46
C HIS A 61 16.80 3.77 -13.34
N THR A 62 17.28 3.09 -12.30
CA THR A 62 16.91 1.70 -11.99
C THR A 62 15.43 1.54 -11.67
N ALA A 63 14.83 2.50 -10.95
CA ALA A 63 13.40 2.47 -10.64
C ALA A 63 12.55 2.57 -11.92
N ILE A 64 12.96 3.40 -12.86
CA ILE A 64 12.29 3.52 -14.17
C ILE A 64 12.47 2.26 -15.00
N HIS A 65 13.68 1.69 -15.02
CA HIS A 65 13.92 0.41 -15.69
C HIS A 65 12.94 -0.66 -15.19
N TYR A 66 12.85 -0.88 -13.87
CA TYR A 66 11.92 -1.87 -13.30
C TYR A 66 10.44 -1.55 -13.57
N GLU A 67 10.06 -0.27 -13.56
CA GLU A 67 8.69 0.14 -13.88
C GLU A 67 8.34 -0.17 -15.36
N ILE A 68 9.25 0.13 -16.29
CA ILE A 68 9.07 -0.15 -17.72
C ILE A 68 9.02 -1.67 -17.97
N THR A 69 9.95 -2.43 -17.40
CA THR A 69 9.96 -3.90 -17.53
C THR A 69 8.66 -4.50 -17.00
N ARG A 70 8.18 -4.03 -15.84
CA ARG A 70 6.91 -4.50 -15.25
C ARG A 70 5.69 -4.12 -16.09
N GLY A 71 5.68 -2.91 -16.66
CA GLY A 71 4.58 -2.38 -17.44
C GLY A 71 4.59 -2.78 -18.92
N THR A 72 5.61 -3.52 -19.38
CA THR A 72 5.73 -3.98 -20.78
C THR A 72 5.47 -5.49 -20.83
N PRO A 73 4.52 -5.97 -21.64
CA PRO A 73 4.32 -7.41 -21.81
C PRO A 73 5.51 -8.07 -22.51
N GLU A 74 5.75 -9.34 -22.20
CA GLU A 74 6.64 -10.14 -23.03
C GLU A 74 6.05 -10.33 -24.43
N ARG A 75 6.93 -10.35 -25.44
CA ARG A 75 6.54 -10.55 -26.82
C ARG A 75 6.10 -11.99 -27.02
N ARG A 76 4.80 -12.21 -27.26
CA ARG A 76 4.23 -13.55 -27.45
C ARG A 76 4.45 -14.14 -28.84
N SER A 77 4.70 -13.33 -29.86
CA SER A 77 4.88 -13.80 -31.24
C SER A 77 5.87 -12.93 -32.01
N ALA A 78 6.56 -13.56 -32.97
CA ALA A 78 7.43 -12.84 -33.92
C ALA A 78 6.61 -11.92 -34.85
N ARG A 79 5.36 -12.28 -35.16
CA ARG A 79 4.42 -11.47 -35.94
C ARG A 79 3.58 -10.57 -35.02
N GLY A 80 3.36 -9.31 -35.41
CA GLY A 80 2.49 -8.36 -34.71
C GLY A 80 3.21 -7.15 -34.11
N ARG A 81 2.46 -6.33 -33.37
CA ARG A 81 2.94 -5.09 -32.76
C ARG A 81 3.93 -5.38 -31.63
N SER A 82 5.03 -4.64 -31.59
CA SER A 82 5.99 -4.72 -30.49
C SER A 82 5.31 -4.35 -29.16
N PRO A 83 5.65 -5.05 -28.06
CA PRO A 83 5.18 -4.67 -26.74
C PRO A 83 5.57 -3.23 -26.41
N GLN A 84 4.63 -2.46 -25.90
CA GLN A 84 4.87 -1.09 -25.46
C GLN A 84 4.49 -0.95 -23.99
N TYR A 85 5.32 -0.19 -23.27
CA TYR A 85 5.02 0.20 -21.89
C TYR A 85 3.71 0.98 -21.82
N THR A 86 2.87 0.64 -20.84
CA THR A 86 1.61 1.34 -20.56
C THR A 86 1.45 1.55 -19.06
N ALA A 87 1.18 2.79 -18.64
CA ALA A 87 1.02 3.14 -17.23
C ALA A 87 -0.09 2.33 -16.53
N LYS A 88 -1.22 2.10 -17.21
CA LYS A 88 -2.32 1.27 -16.70
C LYS A 88 -1.86 -0.15 -16.36
N ARG A 89 -1.00 -0.73 -17.20
CA ARG A 89 -0.47 -2.08 -16.99
C ARG A 89 0.53 -2.10 -15.83
N GLY A 90 1.44 -1.14 -15.77
CA GLY A 90 2.37 -0.98 -14.63
C GLY A 90 1.63 -0.85 -13.30
N GLN A 91 0.56 -0.06 -13.26
CA GLN A 91 -0.33 0.07 -12.11
C GLN A 91 -1.02 -1.25 -11.75
N GLN A 92 -1.60 -1.97 -12.72
CA GLN A 92 -2.26 -3.25 -12.47
C GLN A 92 -1.30 -4.30 -11.93
N ALA A 93 -0.10 -4.41 -12.50
CA ALA A 93 0.94 -5.31 -12.02
C ALA A 93 1.34 -4.95 -10.58
N TYR A 94 1.54 -3.67 -10.28
CA TYR A 94 1.80 -3.20 -8.91
C TYR A 94 0.68 -3.61 -7.94
N LEU A 95 -0.59 -3.41 -8.30
CA LEU A 95 -1.72 -3.78 -7.45
C LEU A 95 -1.79 -5.29 -7.22
N ALA A 96 -1.51 -6.11 -8.24
CA ALA A 96 -1.47 -7.56 -8.10
C ALA A 96 -0.37 -8.00 -7.12
N HIS A 97 0.85 -7.48 -7.26
CA HIS A 97 1.94 -7.76 -6.31
C HIS A 97 1.62 -7.22 -4.91
N ARG A 98 0.96 -6.06 -4.81
CA ARG A 98 0.62 -5.45 -3.52
C ARG A 98 -0.40 -6.28 -2.74
N LYS A 99 -1.32 -6.97 -3.42
CA LYS A 99 -2.25 -7.93 -2.78
C LYS A 99 -1.49 -9.08 -2.11
N ASN A 100 -0.43 -9.57 -2.76
CA ASN A 100 0.36 -10.72 -2.28
C ASN A 100 1.48 -10.32 -1.29
N SER A 101 1.74 -9.02 -1.13
CA SER A 101 2.81 -8.50 -0.26
C SER A 101 2.54 -8.69 1.24
N LYS A 102 1.29 -8.96 1.63
CA LYS A 102 0.90 -9.11 3.04
C LYS A 102 0.75 -10.59 3.37
N ARG A 103 1.23 -11.00 4.55
CA ARG A 103 0.98 -12.35 5.08
C ARG A 103 -0.54 -12.53 5.27
N PRO A 104 -1.14 -13.64 4.78
CA PRO A 104 -2.54 -13.94 5.03
C PRO A 104 -2.79 -14.12 6.53
N TYR A 105 -3.98 -13.79 7.00
CA TYR A 105 -4.32 -13.98 8.41
C TYR A 105 -4.58 -15.46 8.69
N LYS A 106 -4.21 -15.91 9.90
CA LYS A 106 -4.45 -17.29 10.34
C LYS A 106 -5.93 -17.68 10.25
N VAL A 107 -6.84 -16.74 10.50
CA VAL A 107 -8.29 -16.95 10.42
C VAL A 107 -8.81 -17.20 9.00
N ASP A 108 -8.06 -16.76 7.98
CA ASP A 108 -8.40 -16.99 6.58
C ASP A 108 -7.87 -18.36 6.09
N GLY A 109 -7.12 -19.09 6.93
CA GLY A 109 -6.51 -20.37 6.60
C GLY A 109 -7.45 -21.56 6.82
N GLU A 110 -7.29 -22.61 6.00
CA GLU A 110 -8.13 -23.81 6.02
C GLU A 110 -8.09 -24.55 7.38
N VAL A 111 -6.92 -24.60 8.02
CA VAL A 111 -6.73 -25.24 9.33
C VAL A 111 -7.58 -24.60 10.43
N CYS A 112 -7.85 -23.28 10.32
CA CYS A 112 -8.65 -22.55 11.29
C CYS A 112 -10.17 -22.66 11.03
N ALA A 113 -10.58 -23.02 9.81
CA ALA A 113 -11.98 -22.99 9.40
C ALA A 113 -12.90 -23.91 10.23
N PRO A 114 -12.52 -25.16 10.59
CA PRO A 114 -13.34 -26.02 11.45
C PRO A 114 -13.58 -25.41 12.83
N PHE A 115 -12.54 -24.85 13.45
CA PHE A 115 -12.64 -24.17 14.74
C PHE A 115 -13.59 -22.98 14.67
N LEU A 116 -13.50 -22.15 13.63
CA LEU A 116 -14.36 -20.97 13.48
C LEU A 116 -15.84 -21.35 13.29
N ARG A 117 -16.14 -22.39 12.52
CA ARG A 117 -17.53 -22.88 12.38
C ARG A 117 -18.09 -23.33 13.71
N TRP A 118 -17.37 -24.21 14.41
CA TRP A 118 -17.77 -24.71 15.73
C TRP A 118 -17.94 -23.59 16.75
N MET A 119 -16.99 -22.65 16.83
CA MET A 119 -17.05 -21.50 17.72
C MET A 119 -18.28 -20.63 17.42
N THR A 120 -18.59 -20.40 16.14
CA THR A 120 -19.74 -19.58 15.73
C THR A 120 -21.06 -20.23 16.14
N GLU A 121 -21.18 -21.55 15.98
CA GLU A 121 -22.35 -22.29 16.44
C GLU A 121 -22.51 -22.23 17.96
N LYS A 122 -21.42 -22.42 18.70
CA LYS A 122 -21.40 -22.36 20.17
C LYS A 122 -21.77 -20.98 20.71
N ILE A 123 -21.25 -19.92 20.10
CA ILE A 123 -21.58 -18.54 20.51
C ILE A 123 -23.06 -18.24 20.22
N ARG A 124 -23.59 -18.68 19.06
CA ARG A 124 -24.98 -18.39 18.70
C ARG A 124 -25.99 -19.16 19.54
N LYS A 125 -25.77 -20.47 19.74
CA LYS A 125 -26.68 -21.39 20.46
C LYS A 125 -26.51 -21.29 21.97
N ASP A 126 -25.29 -21.49 22.45
CA ASP A 126 -25.00 -21.68 23.88
C ASP A 126 -24.58 -20.36 24.56
N LYS A 127 -24.49 -19.25 23.81
CA LYS A 127 -24.07 -17.92 24.28
C LYS A 127 -22.71 -17.91 24.98
N TRP A 128 -21.82 -18.81 24.57
CA TRP A 128 -20.45 -18.88 25.08
C TRP A 128 -19.65 -17.63 24.74
N SER A 129 -18.65 -17.32 25.56
CA SER A 129 -17.66 -16.28 25.23
C SER A 129 -16.56 -16.84 24.32
N ILE A 130 -15.90 -15.98 23.54
CA ILE A 130 -14.74 -16.37 22.71
C ILE A 130 -13.65 -17.02 23.55
N ASP A 131 -13.40 -16.49 24.75
CA ASP A 131 -12.38 -17.01 25.67
C ASP A 131 -12.74 -18.42 26.16
N MET A 132 -14.03 -18.68 26.45
CA MET A 132 -14.52 -20.04 26.78
C MET A 132 -14.34 -21.01 25.61
N CYS A 133 -14.69 -20.62 24.38
CA CYS A 133 -14.50 -21.47 23.21
C CYS A 133 -13.04 -21.87 23.01
N VAL A 134 -12.10 -20.93 23.17
CA VAL A 134 -10.66 -21.23 23.07
C VAL A 134 -10.18 -22.12 24.20
N GLY A 135 -10.62 -21.86 25.44
CA GLY A 135 -10.27 -22.66 26.61
C GLY A 135 -10.75 -24.10 26.48
N ASP A 136 -12.03 -24.28 26.14
CA ASP A 136 -12.65 -25.60 25.95
C ASP A 136 -11.99 -26.38 24.80
N ALA A 137 -11.73 -25.72 23.67
CA ALA A 137 -11.08 -26.35 22.52
C ALA A 137 -9.68 -26.90 22.86
N ARG A 138 -8.91 -26.16 23.67
CA ARG A 138 -7.56 -26.56 24.11
C ARG A 138 -7.61 -27.65 25.19
N ALA A 139 -8.46 -27.48 26.20
CA ALA A 139 -8.59 -28.43 27.30
C ALA A 139 -9.04 -29.81 26.81
N ASN A 140 -9.99 -29.84 25.88
CA ASN A 140 -10.54 -31.07 25.31
C ASN A 140 -9.82 -31.53 24.04
N LYS A 141 -8.73 -30.87 23.63
CA LYS A 141 -7.97 -31.17 22.40
C LYS A 141 -8.86 -31.40 21.17
N ARG A 142 -9.91 -30.58 20.99
CA ARG A 142 -10.91 -30.76 19.91
C ARG A 142 -10.36 -30.48 18.53
N PHE A 143 -9.31 -29.67 18.47
CA PHE A 143 -8.63 -29.23 17.25
C PHE A 143 -7.14 -29.20 17.51
N ASP A 144 -6.35 -29.29 16.44
CA ASP A 144 -4.90 -29.09 16.52
C ASP A 144 -4.58 -27.69 17.07
N GLU A 145 -3.53 -27.58 17.89
CA GLU A 145 -3.12 -26.31 18.49
C GLU A 145 -2.79 -25.26 17.41
N GLU A 146 -2.28 -25.73 16.27
CA GLU A 146 -2.04 -24.91 15.08
C GLU A 146 -3.33 -24.38 14.46
N GLY A 147 -4.47 -25.04 14.61
CA GLY A 147 -5.77 -24.57 14.13
C GLY A 147 -6.41 -23.51 15.02
N ILE A 148 -6.06 -23.48 16.32
CA ILE A 148 -6.68 -22.58 17.30
C ILE A 148 -5.98 -21.20 17.30
N PRO A 149 -6.65 -20.10 16.92
CA PRO A 149 -6.06 -18.76 17.04
C PRO A 149 -6.03 -18.30 18.50
N CYS A 150 -5.15 -17.35 18.82
CA CYS A 150 -5.20 -16.74 20.15
C CYS A 150 -6.46 -15.86 20.30
N THR A 151 -7.00 -15.78 21.51
CA THR A 151 -8.21 -14.99 21.84
C THR A 151 -8.11 -13.55 21.36
N LYS A 152 -6.94 -12.91 21.58
CA LYS A 152 -6.65 -11.57 21.07
C LYS A 152 -6.79 -11.44 19.55
N THR A 153 -6.38 -12.46 18.79
CA THR A 153 -6.54 -12.47 17.34
C THR A 153 -8.02 -12.56 16.97
N LEU A 154 -8.78 -13.42 17.63
CA LEU A 154 -10.22 -13.55 17.39
C LEU A 154 -10.97 -12.24 17.64
N TYR A 155 -10.71 -11.54 18.76
CA TYR A 155 -11.30 -10.23 19.00
C TYR A 155 -10.89 -9.18 17.95
N ASN A 156 -9.63 -9.15 17.52
CA ASN A 156 -9.20 -8.22 16.45
C ASN A 156 -9.91 -8.53 15.12
N MET A 157 -10.10 -9.81 14.81
CA MET A 157 -10.74 -10.24 13.56
C MET A 157 -12.26 -10.06 13.59
N LEU A 158 -12.90 -10.16 14.76
CA LEU A 158 -14.29 -9.79 14.99
C LEU A 158 -14.53 -8.32 14.61
N TRP A 159 -13.73 -7.42 15.16
CA TRP A 159 -13.81 -5.99 14.83
C TRP A 159 -13.39 -5.65 13.39
N ALA A 160 -12.56 -6.49 12.78
CA ALA A 160 -12.21 -6.38 11.36
C ALA A 160 -13.30 -6.93 10.43
N GLY A 161 -14.37 -7.56 10.96
CA GLY A 161 -15.42 -8.20 10.17
C GLY A 161 -14.94 -9.42 9.38
N ARG A 162 -13.89 -10.10 9.86
CA ARG A 162 -13.28 -11.26 9.18
C ARG A 162 -13.69 -12.61 9.77
N ILE A 163 -14.54 -12.62 10.79
CA ILE A 163 -15.12 -13.81 11.39
C ILE A 163 -16.63 -13.74 11.15
N PRO A 164 -17.35 -14.86 10.97
CA PRO A 164 -18.80 -14.90 10.79
C PRO A 164 -19.59 -14.59 12.09
N LEU A 165 -19.16 -13.56 12.81
CA LEU A 165 -19.75 -13.04 14.05
C LEU A 165 -19.75 -11.52 13.99
N THR A 166 -20.74 -10.93 14.64
CA THR A 166 -20.84 -9.48 14.83
C THR A 166 -20.51 -9.12 16.28
N PRO A 167 -20.12 -7.87 16.57
CA PRO A 167 -19.97 -7.40 17.94
C PRO A 167 -21.23 -7.56 18.80
N PHE A 168 -22.41 -7.68 18.18
CA PHE A 168 -23.68 -7.93 18.87
C PHE A 168 -23.82 -9.38 19.35
N ASP A 169 -23.21 -10.34 18.64
CA ASP A 169 -23.19 -11.74 19.05
C ASP A 169 -22.28 -11.97 20.27
N VAL A 170 -21.31 -11.07 20.50
CA VAL A 170 -20.35 -11.14 21.60
C VAL A 170 -20.30 -9.80 22.34
N PRO A 171 -21.29 -9.49 23.21
CA PRO A 171 -21.36 -8.21 23.92
C PRO A 171 -20.12 -7.90 24.76
N GLN A 172 -19.41 -8.93 25.23
CA GLN A 172 -18.14 -8.78 25.98
C GLN A 172 -17.04 -8.10 25.14
N ALA A 173 -17.16 -8.11 23.81
CA ALA A 173 -16.23 -7.43 22.92
C ALA A 173 -16.37 -5.88 22.98
N LEU A 174 -17.54 -5.37 23.34
CA LEU A 174 -17.83 -3.92 23.39
C LEU A 174 -17.07 -3.21 24.51
N GLY A 175 -16.87 -3.89 25.65
CA GLY A 175 -16.08 -3.37 26.77
C GLY A 175 -14.56 -3.45 26.57
N ARG A 176 -14.09 -4.07 25.48
CA ARG A 176 -12.65 -4.28 25.25
C ARG A 176 -12.04 -3.14 24.42
N LYS A 177 -10.83 -2.73 24.81
CA LYS A 177 -10.04 -1.75 24.06
C LYS A 177 -9.72 -2.28 22.65
N CYS A 178 -10.25 -1.59 21.63
CA CYS A 178 -9.94 -1.88 20.24
C CYS A 178 -8.64 -1.20 19.80
N LYS A 179 -7.87 -1.87 18.94
CA LYS A 179 -6.73 -1.20 18.27
C LYS A 179 -7.25 -0.22 17.23
N ARG A 180 -6.69 0.99 17.21
CA ARG A 180 -6.90 1.95 16.13
C ARG A 180 -6.44 1.33 14.81
N LYS A 181 -7.24 1.48 13.74
CA LYS A 181 -6.83 1.13 12.38
C LYS A 181 -5.58 1.95 12.04
N ARG A 182 -4.46 1.28 11.75
CA ARG A 182 -3.32 1.91 11.10
C ARG A 182 -3.64 1.91 9.61
N ASN A 183 -3.89 3.10 9.06
CA ASN A 183 -4.09 3.30 7.62
C ASN A 183 -2.82 2.93 6.85
#